data_AF-A0A4U8YQ26-F1
#
_entry.id   AF-A0A4U8YQ26-F1
#
_cell.length_a   1.000
_cell.length_b   1.000
_cell.length_c   1.000
_cell.angle_alpha   90.00
_cell.angle_beta   90.00
_cell.angle_gamma   90.00
#
_symmetry.space_group_name_H-M   'P 1'
#
loop_
_entity.id
_entity.type
_entity.pdbx_description
1 polymer ?
#
loop_
_entity_poly.entity_id
_entity_poly.type
_entity_poly.pdbx_seq_one_letter_code
_entity_poly.pdbx_strand_id
1 'polypeptide(L)'
;MSLYRHLSDTFARHAVIYWTGLSHLNALLVVANLSLFFATGLVIDEGYYYTFYSLFCLIVVAAGILFPLGLVTRLWYYLIFLFFECLAVWFIVVSVWYWVRVSR
;
A
#
# COMPACT_ATOMS: atom_id res chain seq x y z
N MET A 1 -23.69 -0.83 -16.59
CA MET A 1 -23.01 -2.11 -16.89
C MET A 1 -21.95 -2.02 -18.00
N SER A 2 -22.08 -1.16 -19.03
CA SER A 2 -21.06 -1.08 -20.11
C SER A 2 -19.74 -0.44 -19.69
N LEU A 3 -19.77 0.55 -18.78
CA LEU A 3 -18.57 1.26 -18.32
C LEU A 3 -17.59 0.35 -17.56
N TYR A 4 -18.09 -0.51 -16.67
CA TYR A 4 -17.25 -1.48 -15.94
C TYR A 4 -16.57 -2.48 -16.88
N ARG A 5 -17.29 -2.98 -17.90
CA ARG A 5 -16.69 -3.86 -18.91
C ARG A 5 -15.62 -3.14 -19.70
N HIS A 6 -15.87 -1.89 -20.12
CA HIS A 6 -14.91 -1.10 -20.86
C HIS A 6 -13.63 -0.82 -20.05
N LEU A 7 -13.78 -0.50 -18.76
CA LEU A 7 -12.66 -0.34 -17.82
C LEU A 7 -11.92 -1.67 -17.61
N SER A 8 -12.63 -2.77 -17.44
CA SER A 8 -12.02 -4.10 -17.28
C SER A 8 -11.23 -4.52 -18.51
N ASP A 9 -11.73 -4.26 -19.72
CA ASP A 9 -11.03 -4.61 -20.97
C ASP A 9 -9.81 -3.71 -21.23
N THR A 10 -9.90 -2.45 -20.81
CA THR A 10 -8.77 -1.50 -20.90
C THR A 10 -7.69 -1.86 -19.88
N PHE A 11 -8.11 -2.20 -18.65
CA PHE A 11 -7.23 -2.67 -17.59
C PHE A 11 -6.54 -3.97 -17.99
N ALA A 12 -7.27 -4.96 -18.50
CA ALA A 12 -6.69 -6.24 -18.92
C ALA A 12 -5.57 -6.07 -19.97
N ARG A 13 -5.71 -5.09 -20.88
CA ARG A 13 -4.69 -4.75 -21.89
C ARG A 13 -3.43 -4.11 -21.31
N HIS A 14 -3.57 -3.35 -20.22
CA HIS A 14 -2.46 -2.60 -19.60
C HIS A 14 -2.13 -3.09 -18.20
N ALA A 15 -2.58 -4.30 -17.83
CA ALA A 15 -2.50 -4.81 -16.47
C ALA A 15 -1.05 -4.77 -15.96
N VAL A 16 -0.10 -5.17 -16.80
CA VAL A 16 1.34 -5.14 -16.48
C VAL A 16 1.78 -3.76 -16.01
N ILE A 17 1.40 -2.68 -16.69
CA ILE A 17 1.79 -1.30 -16.33
C ILE A 17 1.21 -0.93 -14.95
N TYR A 18 -0.06 -1.25 -14.70
CA TYR A 18 -0.70 -0.96 -13.43
C TYR A 18 -0.09 -1.74 -12.26
N TRP A 19 0.25 -3.01 -12.46
CA TRP A 19 0.90 -3.85 -11.46
C TRP A 19 2.34 -3.44 -11.20
N THR A 20 3.10 -3.07 -12.23
CA THR A 20 4.44 -2.50 -12.06
C THR A 20 4.40 -1.18 -11.30
N GLY A 21 3.44 -0.30 -11.62
CA GLY A 21 3.24 0.95 -10.88
C GLY A 21 2.90 0.72 -9.42
N LEU A 22 2.00 -0.23 -9.14
CA LEU A 22 1.65 -0.63 -7.77
C LEU A 22 2.86 -1.21 -7.03
N SER A 23 3.69 -2.02 -7.70
CA SER A 23 4.91 -2.58 -7.10
C SER A 23 5.94 -1.51 -6.75
N HIS A 24 6.15 -0.52 -7.62
CA HIS A 24 7.06 0.58 -7.33
C HIS A 24 6.55 1.45 -6.19
N LEU A 25 5.25 1.75 -6.17
CA LEU A 25 4.62 2.48 -5.08
C LEU A 25 4.78 1.73 -3.76
N ASN A 26 4.53 0.43 -3.76
CA ASN A 26 4.62 -0.41 -2.57
C ASN A 26 6.04 -0.41 -2.01
N ALA A 27 7.05 -0.58 -2.87
CA ALA A 27 8.46 -0.50 -2.48
C ALA A 27 8.82 0.88 -1.87
N LEU A 28 8.35 1.97 -2.49
CA LEU A 28 8.56 3.33 -1.95
C LEU A 28 7.91 3.50 -0.58
N LEU A 29 6.68 3.00 -0.40
CA LEU A 29 5.95 3.10 0.86
C LEU A 29 6.58 2.25 1.96
N VAL A 30 7.13 1.07 1.63
CA VAL A 30 7.89 0.25 2.59
C VAL A 30 9.14 0.99 3.06
N VAL A 31 9.91 1.55 2.14
CA VAL A 31 11.11 2.34 2.49
C VAL A 31 10.70 3.55 3.34
N ALA A 32 9.67 4.29 2.95
CA ALA A 32 9.18 5.43 3.72
C ALA A 32 8.70 5.02 5.13
N ASN A 33 8.01 3.87 5.28
CA ASN A 33 7.59 3.35 6.58
C ASN A 33 8.79 3.03 7.48
N LEU A 34 9.80 2.36 6.93
CA LEU A 34 11.02 2.03 7.65
C LEU A 34 11.80 3.29 8.05
N SER A 35 11.93 4.26 7.15
CA SER A 35 12.54 5.56 7.47
C SER A 35 11.76 6.28 8.57
N LEU A 36 10.43 6.27 8.52
CA LEU A 36 9.58 6.85 9.56
C LEU A 36 9.75 6.10 10.89
N PHE A 37 9.83 4.77 10.86
CA PHE A 37 10.06 3.94 12.04
C PHE A 37 11.36 4.34 12.75
N PHE A 38 12.46 4.48 12.01
CA PHE A 38 13.74 4.94 12.57
C PHE A 38 13.71 6.40 13.00
N ALA A 39 13.05 7.29 12.24
CA ALA A 39 12.99 8.71 12.54
C ALA A 39 12.12 9.03 13.77
N THR A 40 11.05 8.26 13.96
CA THR A 40 10.13 8.47 15.07
C THR A 40 10.69 7.90 16.36
N GLY A 41 11.36 6.74 16.36
CA GLY A 41 11.87 6.07 17.58
C GLY A 41 10.80 5.66 18.62
N LEU A 42 9.60 6.21 18.48
CA LEU A 42 8.44 6.19 19.39
C LEU A 42 7.75 4.83 19.51
N VAL A 43 8.12 3.86 18.67
CA VAL A 43 7.57 2.51 18.79
C VAL A 43 7.99 1.85 20.11
N ILE A 44 9.14 2.23 20.66
CA ILE A 44 9.68 1.63 21.89
C ILE A 44 9.22 2.38 23.15
N ASP A 45 9.00 3.70 23.08
CA ASP A 45 8.73 4.52 24.28
C ASP A 45 7.24 4.72 24.61
N GLU A 46 6.31 4.68 23.63
CA GLU A 46 4.87 4.98 23.89
C GLU A 46 3.87 3.91 23.38
N GLY A 47 4.32 2.77 22.85
CA GLY A 47 3.41 1.72 22.36
C GLY A 47 2.66 2.08 21.07
N TYR A 48 3.30 2.82 20.17
CA TYR A 48 2.69 3.27 18.91
C TYR A 48 2.75 2.17 17.83
N TYR A 49 1.65 1.42 17.64
CA TYR A 49 1.59 0.25 16.73
C TYR A 49 1.17 0.56 15.28
N TYR A 50 0.89 1.82 14.94
CA TYR A 50 0.38 2.19 13.60
C TYR A 50 1.34 1.91 12.45
N THR A 51 2.65 2.01 12.67
CA THR A 51 3.70 1.62 11.72
C THR A 51 3.67 0.11 11.44
N PHE A 52 3.39 -0.73 12.45
CA PHE A 52 3.25 -2.17 12.24
C PHE A 52 2.00 -2.53 11.42
N TYR A 53 0.86 -1.89 11.68
CA TYR A 53 -0.35 -2.09 10.87
C TYR A 53 -0.11 -1.67 9.42
N SER A 54 0.58 -0.55 9.20
CA SER A 54 0.96 -0.10 7.86
C SER A 54 1.90 -1.08 7.16
N LEU A 55 2.93 -1.58 7.84
CA LEU A 55 3.86 -2.57 7.30
C LEU A 55 3.15 -3.88 6.96
N PHE A 56 2.20 -4.32 7.79
CA PHE A 56 1.39 -5.50 7.51
C PHE A 56 0.57 -5.33 6.23
N CYS A 57 -0.10 -4.20 6.03
CA CYS A 57 -0.82 -3.92 4.79
C CYS A 57 0.11 -3.93 3.56
N LEU A 58 1.31 -3.35 3.69
CA LEU A 58 2.30 -3.34 2.61
C LEU A 58 2.81 -4.76 2.28
N ILE A 59 3.03 -5.61 3.30
CA ILE A 59 3.42 -7.02 3.12
C ILE A 59 2.32 -7.80 2.39
N VAL A 60 1.05 -7.58 2.74
CA VAL A 60 -0.08 -8.22 2.05
C VAL A 60 -0.10 -7.84 0.56
N VAL A 61 0.16 -6.58 0.22
CA VAL A 61 0.25 -6.14 -1.17
C VAL A 61 1.48 -6.73 -1.86
N ALA A 62 2.65 -6.72 -1.22
CA ALA A 62 3.87 -7.32 -1.75
C ALA A 62 3.70 -8.81 -2.05
N ALA A 63 3.05 -9.56 -1.14
CA ALA A 63 2.73 -10.97 -1.35
C ALA A 63 1.77 -11.17 -2.53
N GLY A 64 0.74 -10.34 -2.64
CA GLY A 64 -0.20 -10.37 -3.77
C GLY A 64 0.43 -10.08 -5.13
N ILE A 65 1.46 -9.23 -5.15
CA ILE A 65 2.26 -8.94 -6.36
C ILE A 65 3.16 -10.13 -6.72
N LEU A 66 3.81 -10.76 -5.73
CA LEU A 66 4.73 -11.89 -5.93
C LEU A 66 4.03 -13.19 -6.34
N PHE A 67 2.78 -13.39 -5.93
CA PHE A 67 2.00 -14.58 -6.29
C PHE A 67 0.89 -14.23 -7.30
N PRO A 68 1.20 -14.17 -8.61
CA PRO A 68 0.21 -13.94 -9.64
C PRO A 68 -0.68 -15.19 -9.82
N LEU A 69 -1.81 -15.24 -9.10
CA LEU A 69 -2.78 -16.35 -9.12
C LEU A 69 -3.60 -16.45 -10.44
N GLY A 70 -3.07 -15.98 -11.57
CA GLY A 70 -3.81 -15.88 -12.84
C GLY A 70 -4.96 -14.85 -12.82
N LEU A 71 -5.18 -14.17 -11.69
CA LEU A 71 -6.21 -13.14 -11.47
C LEU A 71 -5.72 -11.72 -11.78
N VAL A 72 -4.46 -11.57 -12.19
CA VAL A 72 -3.76 -10.30 -12.44
C VAL A 72 -4.47 -9.42 -13.47
N THR A 73 -5.18 -10.03 -14.43
CA THR A 73 -5.95 -9.31 -15.47
C THR A 73 -7.34 -8.86 -15.01
N ARG A 74 -7.79 -9.27 -13.81
CA ARG A 74 -9.11 -8.90 -13.27
C ARG A 74 -9.02 -7.57 -12.53
N LEU A 75 -9.81 -6.59 -12.98
CA LEU A 75 -9.87 -5.26 -12.38
C LEU A 75 -10.19 -5.30 -10.88
N TRP A 76 -11.17 -6.12 -10.46
CA TRP A 76 -11.55 -6.22 -9.06
C TRP A 76 -10.42 -6.73 -8.16
N TYR A 77 -9.58 -7.63 -8.68
CA TYR A 77 -8.43 -8.18 -7.96
C TYR A 77 -7.40 -7.07 -7.71
N TYR A 78 -7.11 -6.26 -8.73
CA TYR A 78 -6.25 -5.08 -8.59
C TYR A 78 -6.80 -4.06 -7.60
N LEU A 79 -8.11 -3.79 -7.63
CA LEU A 79 -8.74 -2.82 -6.72
C LEU A 79 -8.61 -3.22 -5.24
N ILE A 80 -8.56 -4.51 -4.91
CA ILE A 80 -8.32 -4.98 -3.53
C ILE A 80 -6.93 -4.57 -3.06
N PHE A 81 -5.89 -4.80 -3.86
CA PHE A 81 -4.54 -4.42 -3.47
C PHE A 81 -4.35 -2.90 -3.45
N LEU A 82 -4.96 -2.20 -4.40
CA LEU A 82 -5.00 -0.74 -4.40
C LEU A 82 -5.65 -0.21 -3.11
N PHE A 83 -6.71 -0.85 -2.62
CA PHE A 83 -7.34 -0.48 -1.36
C PHE A 83 -6.41 -0.67 -0.15
N PHE A 84 -5.71 -1.82 -0.06
CA PHE A 84 -4.70 -2.04 0.99
C PHE A 84 -3.54 -1.05 0.92
N GLU A 85 -3.11 -0.69 -0.29
CA GLU A 85 -2.10 0.33 -0.52
C GLU A 85 -2.57 1.70 0.00
N CYS A 86 -3.82 2.09 -0.29
CA CYS A 86 -4.41 3.33 0.25
C CYS A 86 -4.50 3.32 1.78
N LEU A 87 -4.85 2.17 2.39
CA LEU A 87 -4.84 2.02 3.85
C LEU A 87 -3.43 2.20 4.43
N ALA A 88 -2.41 1.64 3.78
CA ALA A 88 -1.03 1.83 4.19
C ALA A 88 -0.62 3.32 4.13
N VAL A 89 -0.97 4.02 3.06
CA VAL A 89 -0.74 5.47 2.95
C VAL A 89 -1.43 6.23 4.06
N TRP A 90 -2.69 5.89 4.37
CA TRP A 90 -3.42 6.51 5.47
C TRP A 90 -2.71 6.35 6.81
N PHE A 91 -2.25 5.15 7.15
CA PHE A 91 -1.50 4.90 8.38
C PHE A 91 -0.18 5.65 8.43
N ILE A 92 0.54 5.79 7.30
CA ILE A 92 1.76 6.61 7.21
C ILE A 92 1.44 8.07 7.55
N VAL A 93 0.41 8.64 6.92
CA VAL A 93 0.04 10.05 7.12
C VAL A 93 -0.35 10.31 8.58
N VAL A 94 -1.15 9.42 9.19
CA VAL A 94 -1.52 9.53 10.60
C VAL A 94 -0.29 9.42 11.51
N SER A 95 0.67 8.55 11.18
CA SER A 95 1.90 8.39 11.95
C SER A 95 2.80 9.63 11.86
N VAL A 96 2.95 10.22 10.68
CA VAL A 96 3.66 11.50 10.49
C VAL A 96 2.97 12.61 11.30
N TRP A 97 1.64 12.69 11.22
CA TRP A 97 0.89 13.71 11.95
C TRP A 97 1.12 13.60 13.46
N TYR A 98 1.01 12.39 14.02
CA TYR A 98 1.22 12.17 15.44
C TYR A 98 2.63 12.58 15.86
N TRP A 99 3.64 12.17 15.11
CA TRP A 99 5.03 12.55 15.38
C TRP A 99 5.22 14.07 15.38
N VAL A 100 4.67 14.79 14.40
CA VAL A 100 4.74 16.26 14.35
C VAL A 100 4.03 16.91 15.54
N ARG A 101 2.95 16.31 16.05
CA ARG A 101 2.26 16.81 17.26
C ARG A 101 3.05 16.58 18.54
N VAL A 102 3.68 15.42 18.69
CA VAL A 102 4.45 15.05 19.89
C VAL A 102 5.81 15.73 19.94
N SER A 103 6.43 15.96 18.78
CA SER A 103 7.77 16.58 18.67
C SER A 103 7.75 18.12 18.79
N ARG A 104 6.59 18.72 19.06
CA ARG A 104 6.39 20.16 19.23
C ARG A 104 6.11 20.48 20.69
#